data_AF-A0A950V109-F1
#
_entry.id   AF-A0A950V109-F1
#
_cell.length_a   1.000
_cell.length_b   1.000
_cell.length_c   1.000
_cell.angle_alpha   90.00
_cell.angle_beta   90.00
_cell.angle_gamma   90.00
#
_symmetry.space_group_name_H-M   'P 1'
#
loop_
_entity.id
_entity.type
_entity.pdbx_description
1 polymer ?
#
loop_
_entity_poly.entity_id
_entity_poly.type
_entity_poly.pdbx_seq_one_letter_code
_entity_poly.pdbx_strand_id
1 'polypeptide(L)'
;DKPLEAVAVYCVGMAAFTVVMGNAFAAFPVMTAAIGLPLIVHQFHGNPAIMAAIGMLSGFCGTLTTPMAANFNIVPAALLELPDRNGVIKAQLPTAALMLIANTLLMYCLVFRF
;
A
#
# COMPACT_ATOMS: atom_id res chain seq x y z
N ASP A 1 20.16 0.55 -11.91
CA ASP A 1 19.38 0.52 -13.18
C ASP A 1 17.94 0.10 -12.88
N LYS A 2 16.95 0.80 -13.48
CA LYS A 2 15.47 0.65 -13.36
C LYS A 2 14.77 1.26 -12.12
N PRO A 3 14.59 2.60 -12.08
CA PRO A 3 13.84 3.30 -11.00
C PRO A 3 12.38 2.84 -10.84
N LEU A 4 11.75 2.36 -11.92
CA LEU A 4 10.40 1.80 -11.88
C LEU A 4 10.32 0.55 -10.99
N GLU A 5 11.34 -0.31 -11.02
CA GLU A 5 11.36 -1.53 -10.19
C GLU A 5 11.46 -1.17 -8.70
N ALA A 6 12.28 -0.19 -8.33
CA ALA A 6 12.36 0.30 -6.95
C ALA A 6 11.02 0.86 -6.45
N VAL A 7 10.36 1.66 -7.28
CA VAL A 7 9.02 2.21 -6.99
C VAL A 7 7.99 1.09 -6.86
N ALA A 8 7.97 0.13 -7.77
CA ALA A 8 7.03 -0.98 -7.75
C ALA A 8 7.24 -1.88 -6.51
N VAL A 9 8.49 -2.24 -6.19
CA VAL A 9 8.82 -3.04 -5.01
C VAL A 9 8.41 -2.31 -3.73
N TYR A 10 8.63 -1.00 -3.66
CA TYR A 10 8.16 -0.22 -2.52
C TYR A 10 6.63 -0.17 -2.43
N CYS A 11 5.91 0.23 -3.48
CA CYS A 11 4.45 0.35 -3.46
C CYS A 11 3.74 -0.99 -3.22
N VAL A 12 4.13 -2.04 -3.95
CA VAL A 12 3.55 -3.38 -3.82
C VAL A 12 3.96 -4.00 -2.48
N GLY A 13 5.22 -3.87 -2.08
CA GLY A 13 5.69 -4.33 -0.78
C GLY A 13 4.95 -3.64 0.36
N MET A 14 4.68 -2.34 0.22
CA MET A 14 3.93 -1.55 1.20
C MET A 14 2.50 -2.08 1.34
N ALA A 15 1.80 -2.33 0.23
CA ALA A 15 0.46 -2.93 0.26
C ALA A 15 0.49 -4.36 0.85
N ALA A 16 1.38 -5.23 0.36
CA ALA A 16 1.45 -6.63 0.78
C ALA A 16 1.84 -6.79 2.25
N PHE A 17 2.84 -6.05 2.72
CA PHE A 17 3.25 -6.07 4.12
C PHE A 17 2.16 -5.51 5.03
N THR A 18 1.39 -4.52 4.55
CA THR A 18 0.21 -4.03 5.26
C THR A 18 -0.88 -5.09 5.36
N VAL A 19 -1.09 -5.91 4.32
CA VAL A 19 -2.06 -7.03 4.41
C VAL A 19 -1.70 -7.96 5.55
N VAL A 20 -0.40 -8.29 5.70
CA VAL A 20 0.13 -9.17 6.75
C VAL A 20 0.01 -8.53 8.14
N MET A 21 0.37 -7.26 8.27
CA MET A 21 0.37 -6.56 9.56
C MET A 21 -1.01 -6.05 9.98
N GLY A 22 -1.97 -5.98 9.05
CA GLY A 22 -3.31 -5.47 9.28
C GLY A 22 -3.42 -3.93 9.33
N ASN A 23 -2.31 -3.20 9.20
CA ASN A 23 -2.30 -1.75 9.32
C ASN A 23 -1.13 -1.06 8.59
N ALA A 24 -1.44 -0.01 7.83
CA ALA A 24 -0.47 0.74 7.03
C ALA A 24 0.55 1.51 7.87
N PHE A 25 0.16 2.10 9.01
CA PHE A 25 1.06 2.84 9.90
C PHE A 25 2.12 1.94 10.51
N ALA A 26 1.77 0.70 10.84
CA ALA A 26 2.74 -0.27 11.35
C ALA A 26 3.72 -0.68 10.24
N ALA A 27 3.21 -0.89 9.03
CA ALA A 27 4.01 -1.36 7.90
C ALA A 27 4.93 -0.29 7.31
N PHE A 28 4.53 0.98 7.43
CA PHE A 28 5.23 2.13 6.87
C PHE A 28 6.70 2.25 7.30
N PRO A 29 7.07 2.29 8.60
CA PRO A 29 8.46 2.44 9.01
C PRO A 29 9.33 1.27 8.53
N VAL A 30 8.81 0.05 8.53
CA VAL A 30 9.54 -1.14 8.10
C VAL A 30 9.87 -1.07 6.61
N MET A 31 8.86 -0.83 5.77
CA MET A 31 9.04 -0.77 4.32
C MET A 31 9.81 0.47 3.88
N THR A 32 9.63 1.60 4.57
CA THR A 32 10.36 2.83 4.31
C THR A 32 11.84 2.65 4.64
N ALA A 33 12.18 2.05 5.79
CA ALA A 33 13.56 1.81 6.18
C ALA A 33 14.23 0.73 5.29
N ALA A 34 13.52 -0.35 4.97
CA ALA A 34 14.08 -1.48 4.23
C ALA A 34 14.21 -1.22 2.72
N ILE A 35 13.26 -0.49 2.13
CA ILE A 35 13.15 -0.34 0.67
C ILE A 35 13.13 1.13 0.25
N GLY A 36 12.22 1.94 0.83
CA GLY A 36 11.98 3.32 0.40
C GLY A 36 13.22 4.20 0.48
N LEU A 37 13.78 4.38 1.66
CA LEU A 37 14.98 5.19 1.88
C LEU A 37 16.20 4.68 1.09
N PRO A 38 16.62 3.41 1.17
CA PRO A 38 17.83 2.96 0.49
C PRO A 38 17.71 3.01 -1.04
N LEU A 39 16.58 2.58 -1.61
CA LEU A 39 16.44 2.52 -3.07
C LEU A 39 15.95 3.85 -3.64
N ILE A 40 14.80 4.36 -3.20
CA ILE A 40 14.18 5.52 -3.83
C ILE A 40 14.95 6.80 -3.48
N VAL A 41 15.26 7.02 -2.21
CA VAL A 41 15.88 8.28 -1.75
C VAL A 41 17.39 8.26 -1.93
N HIS A 42 18.10 7.26 -1.42
CA HIS A 42 19.56 7.27 -1.41
C HIS A 42 20.16 6.87 -2.75
N GLN A 43 19.65 5.80 -3.38
CA GLN A 43 20.19 5.32 -4.65
C GLN A 43 19.67 6.13 -5.84
N PHE A 44 18.36 6.38 -5.94
CA PHE A 44 17.76 7.09 -7.07
C PHE A 44 17.46 8.56 -6.82
N HIS A 45 17.83 9.11 -5.65
CA HIS A 45 17.78 10.55 -5.34
C HIS A 45 16.35 11.11 -5.41
N GLY A 46 15.35 10.29 -5.14
CA GLY A 46 13.94 10.68 -5.12
C GLY A 46 13.54 11.46 -3.87
N ASN A 47 12.48 12.26 -4.02
CA ASN A 47 11.97 13.11 -2.96
C ASN A 47 11.35 12.28 -1.80
N PRO A 48 11.87 12.39 -0.56
CA PRO A 48 11.42 11.57 0.56
C PRO A 48 9.98 11.89 0.99
N ALA A 49 9.50 13.13 0.82
CA ALA A 49 8.15 13.51 1.19
C ALA A 49 7.11 12.89 0.25
N ILE A 50 7.38 12.89 -1.06
CA ILE A 50 6.53 12.26 -2.08
C ILE A 50 6.51 10.74 -1.86
N MET A 51 7.69 10.15 -1.64
CA MET A 51 7.82 8.73 -1.32
C MET A 51 7.03 8.34 -0.07
N ALA A 52 7.13 9.12 1.01
CA ALA A 52 6.40 8.86 2.24
C ALA A 52 4.88 8.93 2.03
N ALA A 53 4.38 10.01 1.42
CA ALA A 53 2.96 10.23 1.20
C ALA A 53 2.32 9.14 0.33
N ILE A 54 2.88 8.89 -0.86
CA ILE A 54 2.31 7.91 -1.80
C ILE A 54 2.55 6.48 -1.33
N GLY A 55 3.65 6.23 -0.61
CA GLY A 55 3.90 4.95 0.05
C GLY A 55 2.78 4.63 1.05
N MET A 56 2.39 5.61 1.88
CA MET A 56 1.30 5.44 2.83
C MET A 56 -0.05 5.17 2.15
N LEU A 57 -0.36 5.88 1.06
CA LEU A 57 -1.55 5.61 0.23
C LEU A 57 -1.55 4.18 -0.32
N SER A 58 -0.37 3.69 -0.74
CA SER A 58 -0.19 2.30 -1.20
C SER A 58 -0.42 1.31 -0.05
N GLY A 59 0.04 1.63 1.16
CA GLY A 59 -0.24 0.84 2.37
C GLY A 59 -1.74 0.73 2.68
N PHE A 60 -2.51 1.82 2.56
CA PHE A 60 -3.96 1.78 2.78
C PHE A 60 -4.70 0.85 1.81
N CYS A 61 -4.19 0.63 0.60
CA CYS A 61 -4.73 -0.40 -0.31
C CYS A 61 -4.62 -1.81 0.30
N GLY A 62 -3.55 -2.08 1.07
CA GLY A 62 -3.41 -3.31 1.86
C GLY A 62 -4.35 -3.39 3.06
N THR A 63 -4.57 -2.27 3.76
CA THR A 63 -5.51 -2.22 4.90
C THR A 63 -6.93 -2.56 4.47
N LEU A 64 -7.36 -2.15 3.27
CA LEU A 64 -8.68 -2.51 2.74
C LEU A 64 -8.80 -4.02 2.45
N THR A 65 -7.69 -4.71 2.18
CA THR A 65 -7.71 -6.11 1.72
C THR A 65 -7.33 -7.12 2.80
N THR A 66 -7.13 -6.68 4.06
CA THR A 66 -6.77 -7.57 5.18
C THR A 66 -7.98 -7.94 6.06
N PRO A 67 -8.09 -9.21 6.49
CA PRO A 67 -9.11 -9.61 7.46
C PRO A 67 -8.87 -9.03 8.87
N MET A 68 -7.63 -8.59 9.17
CA MET A 68 -7.31 -7.98 10.47
C MET A 68 -7.94 -6.60 10.67
N ALA A 69 -8.33 -5.92 9.59
CA ALA A 69 -9.03 -4.64 9.64
C ALA A 69 -10.52 -4.84 9.97
N ALA A 70 -10.78 -5.31 11.19
CA ALA A 70 -12.11 -5.74 11.62
C ALA A 70 -13.19 -4.66 11.42
N ASN A 71 -12.86 -3.40 11.71
CA ASN A 71 -13.80 -2.27 11.63
C ASN A 71 -14.36 -2.02 10.22
N PHE A 72 -13.61 -2.40 9.18
CA PHE A 72 -14.00 -2.15 7.79
C PHE A 72 -14.46 -3.42 7.08
N ASN A 73 -13.90 -4.57 7.46
CA ASN A 73 -14.05 -5.80 6.68
C ASN A 73 -14.93 -6.84 7.39
N ILE A 74 -14.63 -7.19 8.63
CA ILE A 74 -15.27 -8.31 9.33
C ILE A 74 -16.52 -7.87 10.10
N VAL A 75 -16.47 -6.72 10.79
CA VAL A 75 -17.58 -6.21 11.60
C VAL A 75 -18.79 -5.87 10.73
N PRO A 76 -18.67 -5.11 9.62
CA PRO A 76 -19.83 -4.86 8.75
C PRO A 76 -20.40 -6.13 8.12
N ALA A 77 -19.53 -7.08 7.73
CA ALA A 77 -19.97 -8.35 7.16
C ALA A 77 -20.76 -9.20 8.17
N ALA A 78 -20.33 -9.19 9.44
CA ALA A 78 -21.04 -9.88 10.52
C ALA A 78 -22.36 -9.17 10.89
N LEU A 79 -22.37 -7.84 10.96
CA LEU A 79 -23.57 -7.05 11.28
C LEU A 79 -24.65 -7.16 10.19
N LEU A 80 -24.25 -7.31 8.94
CA LEU A 80 -25.15 -7.50 7.79
C LEU A 80 -25.47 -8.97 7.51
N GLU A 81 -25.01 -9.90 8.37
CA GLU A 81 -25.17 -11.34 8.24
C GLU A 81 -24.84 -11.86 6.82
N LEU A 82 -23.80 -11.31 6.20
CA LEU A 82 -23.40 -11.69 4.85
C LEU A 82 -23.08 -13.20 4.82
N PRO A 83 -23.51 -13.93 3.77
CA PRO A 83 -23.20 -15.35 3.63
C PRO A 83 -21.69 -15.60 3.54
N ASP A 84 -20.93 -14.60 3.10
CA ASP A 84 -19.47 -14.61 3.04
C ASP A 84 -18.88 -13.53 3.95
N ARG A 85 -18.17 -13.96 5.01
CA ARG A 85 -17.44 -13.07 5.93
C ARG A 85 -16.38 -12.21 5.24
N ASN A 86 -15.86 -12.65 4.10
CA ASN A 86 -14.87 -11.91 3.31
C ASN A 86 -15.49 -11.18 2.11
N GLY A 87 -16.83 -11.10 2.02
CA GLY A 87 -17.52 -10.46 0.91
C GLY A 87 -17.11 -9.00 0.70
N VAL A 88 -16.87 -8.26 1.79
CA VAL A 88 -16.39 -6.87 1.73
C VAL A 88 -15.00 -6.78 1.12
N ILE A 89 -14.07 -7.63 1.55
CA ILE A 89 -12.69 -7.68 1.01
C ILE A 89 -12.73 -8.00 -0.48
N LYS A 90 -13.55 -8.97 -0.91
CA LYS A 90 -13.69 -9.35 -2.32
C LYS A 90 -14.23 -8.19 -3.17
N ALA A 91 -15.18 -7.44 -2.65
CA ALA A 91 -15.72 -6.26 -3.31
C ALA A 91 -14.71 -5.10 -3.39
N GLN A 92 -13.83 -4.96 -2.40
CA GLN A 92 -12.81 -3.92 -2.35
C GLN A 92 -11.55 -4.24 -3.14
N LEU A 93 -11.22 -5.53 -3.32
CA LEU A 93 -10.04 -6.00 -4.05
C LEU A 93 -9.84 -5.30 -5.42
N PRO A 94 -10.84 -5.19 -6.32
CA PRO A 94 -10.65 -4.52 -7.61
C PRO A 94 -10.30 -3.04 -7.45
N THR A 95 -10.98 -2.33 -6.54
CA THR A 95 -10.72 -0.92 -6.27
C THR A 95 -9.33 -0.71 -5.65
N ALA A 96 -8.95 -1.55 -4.69
CA ALA A 96 -7.63 -1.52 -4.06
C ALA A 96 -6.51 -1.80 -5.08
N ALA A 97 -6.70 -2.76 -5.99
CA ALA A 97 -5.75 -3.05 -7.05
C ALA A 97 -5.61 -1.87 -8.03
N LEU A 98 -6.72 -1.27 -8.47
CA LEU A 98 -6.70 -0.11 -9.35
C LEU A 98 -6.01 1.10 -8.69
N MET A 99 -6.31 1.37 -7.43
CA MET A 99 -5.67 2.43 -6.65
C MET A 99 -4.17 2.17 -6.45
N LEU A 100 -3.76 0.93 -6.20
CA LEU A 100 -2.36 0.58 -6.07
C LEU A 100 -1.58 0.81 -7.37
N ILE A 101 -2.18 0.46 -8.52
CA ILE A 101 -1.61 0.76 -9.84
C ILE A 101 -1.48 2.28 -10.03
N ALA A 102 -2.54 3.04 -9.75
CA ALA A 102 -2.52 4.50 -9.84
C ALA A 102 -1.45 5.13 -8.94
N ASN A 103 -1.33 4.68 -7.68
CA ASN A 103 -0.32 5.14 -6.73
C ASN A 103 1.10 4.82 -7.22
N THR A 104 1.31 3.64 -7.81
CA THR A 104 2.62 3.24 -8.35
C THR A 104 3.03 4.13 -9.53
N LEU A 105 2.08 4.42 -10.44
CA LEU A 105 2.32 5.33 -11.56
C LEU A 105 2.56 6.77 -11.09
N LEU A 106 1.78 7.26 -10.13
CA LEU A 106 1.96 8.59 -9.53
C LEU A 106 3.31 8.72 -8.84
N MET A 107 3.72 7.70 -8.07
CA MET A 107 5.02 7.66 -7.42
C MET A 107 6.13 7.79 -8.46
N TYR A 108 6.10 6.95 -9.50
CA TYR A 108 7.12 6.95 -10.54
C TYR A 108 7.23 8.30 -11.27
N CYS A 109 6.09 8.93 -11.58
CA CYS A 109 6.06 10.21 -12.30
C CYS A 109 6.50 11.41 -11.46
N LEU A 110 6.29 11.38 -10.15
CA LEU A 110 6.49 12.54 -9.28
C LEU A 110 7.77 12.46 -8.44
N VAL A 111 8.16 11.28 -7.96
CA VAL A 111 9.19 11.16 -6.92
C VAL A 111 10.58 11.58 -7.39
N PHE A 112 10.87 11.47 -8.70
CA PHE A 112 12.17 11.85 -9.28
C PHE A 112 12.14 13.19 -10.02
N ARG A 113 11.00 13.91 -9.98
CA ARG A 113 10.80 15.16 -10.72
C ARG A 113 11.18 16.41 -9.90
N PHE A 114 11.24 16.27 -8.57
CA PHE A 114 11.48 17.35 -7.61
C PHE A 114 12.62 16.98 -6.68
#